data_AF-A0A947USX6-F1
#
_entry.id   AF-A0A947USX6-F1
#
_cell.length_a   1.000
_cell.length_b   1.000
_cell.length_c   1.000
_cell.angle_alpha   90.00
_cell.angle_beta   90.00
_cell.angle_gamma   90.00
#
_symmetry.space_group_name_H-M   'P 1'
#
loop_
_entity.id
_entity.type
_entity.pdbx_description
1 polymer ?
#
loop_
_entity_poly.entity_id
_entity_poly.type
_entity_poly.pdbx_seq_one_letter_code
_entity_poly.pdbx_strand_id
1 'polypeptide(L)'
;MPSMMVFFTPCCARFDQAIRWLAALLLGGWLVVGSALASDNSAIKQAVIQATPQGYALDADIDIVLNPTLEDALTRGINLHFLLKLELTRPRNWWFDEDIAEPVRKMRIYYHLLLRRYVVESGYTTQTAATLDEALALLGRVENWQ
;
A
#
# COMPACT_ATOMS: atom_id res chain seq x y z
N MET A 1 -68.02 6.24 38.55
CA MET A 1 -67.69 4.84 38.87
C MET A 1 -66.54 4.42 37.96
N PRO A 2 -65.38 3.95 38.49
CA PRO A 2 -64.16 3.77 37.72
C PRO A 2 -64.10 2.41 37.01
N SER A 3 -63.42 2.41 35.87
CA SER A 3 -63.12 1.27 35.00
C SER A 3 -62.07 0.34 35.61
N MET A 4 -62.32 -0.96 35.52
CA MET A 4 -61.41 -2.05 35.88
C MET A 4 -60.60 -2.44 34.64
N MET A 5 -59.30 -2.13 34.65
CA MET A 5 -58.33 -2.66 33.68
C MET A 5 -57.36 -3.58 34.42
N VAL A 6 -57.34 -4.85 34.03
CA VAL A 6 -56.36 -5.85 34.48
C VAL A 6 -55.29 -5.97 33.40
N PHE A 7 -54.04 -5.73 33.77
CA PHE A 7 -52.88 -6.00 32.91
C PHE A 7 -52.39 -7.43 33.13
N PHE A 8 -52.39 -8.22 32.05
CA PHE A 8 -51.70 -9.50 31.98
C PHE A 8 -50.19 -9.27 31.84
N THR A 9 -49.41 -9.85 32.76
CA THR A 9 -47.95 -9.94 32.65
C THR A 9 -47.59 -11.35 32.18
N PRO A 10 -46.97 -11.54 30.99
CA PRO A 10 -46.28 -12.78 30.70
C PRO A 10 -44.81 -12.66 31.11
N CYS A 11 -44.37 -13.60 31.94
CA CYS A 11 -42.99 -13.79 32.34
C CYS A 11 -42.09 -14.10 31.13
N CYS A 12 -41.08 -13.28 30.87
CA CYS A 12 -40.04 -13.56 29.89
C CYS A 12 -38.63 -13.35 30.50
N ALA A 13 -38.19 -14.24 31.38
CA ALA A 13 -36.84 -14.19 31.97
C ALA A 13 -35.81 -15.08 31.24
N ARG A 14 -36.23 -16.00 30.36
CA ARG A 14 -35.33 -16.99 29.72
C ARG A 14 -34.81 -16.56 28.34
N PHE A 15 -35.39 -15.53 27.74
CA PHE A 15 -35.06 -15.08 26.38
C PHE A 15 -33.84 -14.14 26.35
N ASP A 16 -33.62 -13.37 27.42
CA ASP A 16 -32.51 -12.42 27.56
C ASP A 16 -31.14 -13.10 27.57
N GLN A 17 -31.02 -14.29 28.16
CA GLN A 17 -29.74 -14.99 28.25
C GLN A 17 -29.28 -15.43 26.87
N ALA A 18 -30.14 -16.06 26.07
CA ALA A 18 -29.80 -16.53 24.73
C ALA A 18 -29.37 -15.39 23.79
N ILE A 19 -30.03 -14.23 23.89
CA ILE A 19 -29.69 -13.03 23.10
C ILE A 19 -28.31 -12.48 23.50
N ARG A 20 -27.97 -12.46 24.80
CA ARG A 20 -26.65 -12.01 25.27
C ARG A 20 -25.51 -12.92 24.81
N TRP A 21 -25.72 -14.23 24.76
CA TRP A 21 -24.74 -15.18 24.23
C TRP A 21 -24.56 -15.06 22.72
N LEU A 22 -25.65 -14.87 21.96
CA LEU A 22 -25.58 -14.60 20.51
C LEU A 22 -24.90 -13.27 20.20
N ALA A 23 -25.20 -12.22 20.96
CA ALA A 23 -24.54 -10.92 20.83
C ALA A 23 -23.04 -11.01 21.14
N ALA A 24 -22.65 -11.77 22.18
CA ALA A 24 -21.24 -12.00 22.50
C ALA A 24 -20.52 -12.81 21.42
N LEU A 25 -21.19 -13.78 20.79
CA LEU A 25 -20.64 -14.56 19.66
C LEU A 25 -20.48 -13.71 18.39
N LEU A 26 -21.43 -12.81 18.13
CA LEU A 26 -21.36 -11.86 17.01
C LEU A 26 -20.25 -10.80 17.23
N LEU A 27 -20.11 -10.27 18.46
CA LEU A 27 -19.03 -9.35 18.83
C LEU A 27 -17.65 -10.02 18.81
N GLY A 28 -17.57 -11.29 19.25
CA GLY A 28 -16.33 -12.08 19.18
C GLY A 28 -15.95 -12.45 17.75
N GLY A 29 -16.94 -12.73 16.88
CA GLY A 29 -16.73 -13.06 15.48
C GLY A 29 -16.22 -11.90 14.63
N TRP A 30 -16.60 -10.66 14.96
CA TRP A 30 -16.12 -9.46 14.25
C TRP A 30 -14.64 -9.14 14.50
N LEU A 31 -14.06 -9.60 15.61
CA LEU A 31 -12.64 -9.38 15.94
C LEU A 31 -11.67 -10.30 15.17
N VAL A 32 -12.16 -11.32 14.47
CA VAL A 32 -11.34 -12.30 13.73
C VAL A 32 -11.38 -12.07 12.21
N VAL A 33 -12.11 -11.06 11.73
CA VAL A 33 -12.11 -10.69 10.32
C VAL A 33 -10.81 -9.97 9.95
N GLY A 34 -9.77 -10.78 9.73
CA GLY A 34 -8.75 -10.57 8.71
C GLY A 34 -7.91 -9.31 8.85
N SER A 35 -6.95 -9.29 9.79
CA SER A 35 -5.69 -8.59 9.55
C SER A 35 -4.88 -9.41 8.53
N ALA A 36 -5.20 -9.24 7.24
CA ALA A 36 -4.28 -9.58 6.18
C ALA A 36 -3.13 -8.56 6.24
N LEU A 37 -2.12 -8.85 7.07
CA LEU A 37 -0.86 -8.12 7.03
C LEU A 37 -0.18 -8.49 5.72
N ALA A 38 -0.36 -7.64 4.70
CA ALA A 38 0.54 -7.62 3.57
C ALA A 38 1.93 -7.31 4.13
N SER A 39 2.79 -8.32 4.20
CA SER A 39 4.19 -8.17 4.60
C SER A 39 4.95 -7.51 3.45
N ASP A 40 4.68 -6.23 3.20
CA ASP A 40 5.47 -5.43 2.28
C ASP A 40 6.77 -5.04 2.98
N ASN A 41 7.82 -5.86 2.79
CA ASN A 41 9.15 -5.64 3.36
C ASN A 41 9.97 -4.57 2.61
N SER A 42 9.32 -3.74 1.78
CA SER A 42 10.00 -2.69 1.03
C SER A 42 10.16 -1.44 1.90
N ALA A 43 11.36 -0.87 1.93
CA ALA A 43 11.69 0.25 2.81
C ALA A 43 12.37 1.37 2.04
N ILE A 44 12.01 2.62 2.34
CA ILE A 44 12.67 3.80 1.78
C ILE A 44 13.95 4.02 2.59
N LYS A 45 15.13 3.88 1.95
CA LYS A 45 16.42 4.10 2.61
C LYS A 45 16.71 5.58 2.75
N GLN A 46 16.50 6.33 1.67
CA GLN A 46 16.77 7.75 1.63
C GLN A 46 15.81 8.44 0.65
N ALA A 47 15.35 9.63 1.02
CA ALA A 47 14.63 10.53 0.12
C ALA A 47 15.07 11.95 0.43
N VAL A 48 15.62 12.64 -0.56
CA VAL A 48 16.10 14.02 -0.48
C VAL A 48 15.45 14.82 -1.58
N ILE A 49 14.85 15.95 -1.20
CA ILE A 49 14.29 16.90 -2.14
C ILE A 49 15.28 18.06 -2.27
N GLN A 50 15.73 18.32 -3.48
CA GLN A 50 16.62 19.43 -3.81
C GLN A 50 15.83 20.55 -4.50
N ALA A 51 15.99 21.78 -4.02
CA ALA A 51 15.46 22.95 -4.72
C ALA A 51 16.41 23.32 -5.86
N THR A 52 15.90 23.25 -7.09
CA THR A 52 16.61 23.65 -8.30
C THR A 52 16.04 24.97 -8.84
N PRO A 53 16.75 25.70 -9.73
CA PRO A 53 16.23 26.92 -10.33
C PRO A 53 14.93 26.73 -11.13
N GLN A 54 14.63 25.49 -11.55
CA GLN A 54 13.48 25.14 -12.38
C GLN A 54 12.33 24.52 -11.59
N GLY A 55 12.51 24.22 -10.30
CA GLY A 55 11.52 23.54 -9.47
C GLY A 55 12.14 22.67 -8.37
N TYR A 56 11.43 21.65 -7.92
CA TYR A 56 11.94 20.66 -6.96
C TYR A 56 12.40 19.41 -7.73
N ALA A 57 13.49 18.78 -7.28
CA ALA A 57 13.94 17.50 -7.78
C ALA A 57 14.02 16.51 -6.60
N LEU A 58 13.52 15.29 -6.79
CA LEU A 58 13.61 14.21 -5.83
C LEU A 58 14.75 13.26 -6.20
N ASP A 59 15.64 13.03 -5.24
CA ASP A 59 16.55 11.89 -5.23
C ASP A 59 16.10 10.92 -4.13
N ALA A 60 15.83 9.67 -4.50
CA ALA A 60 15.41 8.65 -3.56
C ALA A 60 16.13 7.32 -3.81
N ASP A 61 16.43 6.62 -2.72
CA ASP A 61 16.94 5.26 -2.72
C ASP A 61 15.95 4.40 -1.92
N ILE A 62 15.37 3.42 -2.61
CA ILE A 62 14.29 2.57 -2.11
C ILE A 62 14.75 1.13 -2.18
N ASP A 63 14.68 0.43 -1.05
CA ASP A 63 14.88 -1.01 -0.99
C ASP A 63 13.58 -1.72 -1.36
N ILE A 64 13.55 -2.29 -2.56
CA ILE A 64 12.37 -3.01 -3.06
C ILE A 64 12.64 -4.49 -2.85
N VAL A 65 11.80 -5.13 -2.02
CA VAL A 65 11.86 -6.57 -1.78
C VAL A 65 10.64 -7.21 -2.41
N LEU A 66 10.85 -8.16 -3.33
CA LEU A 66 9.78 -8.92 -3.95
C LEU A 66 9.39 -10.12 -3.09
N ASN A 67 8.11 -10.51 -3.17
CA ASN A 67 7.67 -11.79 -2.65
C ASN A 67 8.10 -12.90 -3.62
N PRO A 68 8.41 -14.13 -3.16
CA PRO A 68 8.70 -15.29 -4.01
C PRO A 68 7.72 -15.48 -5.18
N THR A 69 6.44 -15.18 -4.99
CA THR A 69 5.42 -15.26 -6.05
C THR A 69 5.68 -14.27 -7.20
N LEU A 70 6.14 -13.07 -6.88
CA LEU A 70 6.48 -12.03 -7.86
C LEU A 70 7.80 -12.34 -8.56
N GLU A 71 8.77 -12.91 -7.85
CA GLU A 71 10.03 -13.39 -8.43
C GLU A 71 9.79 -14.51 -9.45
N ASP A 72 8.96 -15.50 -9.09
CA ASP A 72 8.52 -16.57 -9.99
C ASP A 72 7.75 -16.02 -11.19
N ALA A 73 6.93 -14.99 -11.00
CA ALA A 73 6.22 -14.34 -12.11
C ALA A 73 7.22 -13.70 -13.10
N LEU A 74 8.25 -13.00 -12.61
CA LEU A 74 9.28 -12.41 -13.44
C LEU A 74 10.05 -13.45 -14.24
N THR A 75 10.48 -14.55 -13.60
CA THR A 75 11.25 -15.61 -14.29
C THR A 75 10.41 -16.32 -15.38
N ARG A 76 9.08 -16.34 -15.22
CA ARG A 76 8.13 -16.82 -16.24
C ARG A 76 7.87 -15.81 -17.37
N GLY A 77 8.48 -14.63 -17.31
CA GLY A 77 8.34 -13.57 -18.32
C GLY A 77 7.12 -12.67 -18.11
N ILE A 78 6.51 -12.68 -16.93
CA ILE A 78 5.41 -11.77 -16.59
C ILE A 78 6.01 -10.40 -16.25
N ASN A 79 5.47 -9.35 -16.86
CA ASN A 79 5.92 -7.98 -16.60
C ASN A 79 5.33 -7.47 -15.29
N LEU A 80 6.17 -6.96 -14.40
CA LEU A 80 5.72 -6.28 -13.18
C LEU A 80 5.75 -4.77 -13.39
N HIS A 81 4.65 -4.12 -13.01
CA HIS A 81 4.48 -2.67 -13.08
C HIS A 81 4.50 -2.07 -11.69
N PHE A 82 5.35 -1.06 -11.50
CA PHE A 82 5.51 -0.31 -10.26
C PHE A 82 5.05 1.13 -10.47
N LEU A 83 4.44 1.69 -9.43
CA LEU A 83 4.04 3.08 -9.40
C LEU A 83 4.74 3.77 -8.24
N LEU A 84 5.60 4.72 -8.56
CA LEU A 84 6.19 5.61 -7.57
C LEU A 84 5.34 6.88 -7.52
N LYS A 85 4.79 7.17 -6.34
CA LYS A 85 4.03 8.39 -6.08
C LYS A 85 4.84 9.27 -5.14
N LEU A 86 5.00 10.53 -5.51
CA LEU A 86 5.55 11.55 -4.64
C LEU A 86 4.40 12.49 -4.27
N GLU A 87 4.29 12.80 -2.99
CA GLU A 87 3.33 13.78 -2.47
C GLU A 87 4.15 14.89 -1.82
N LEU A 88 4.10 16.09 -2.42
CA LEU A 88 4.86 17.24 -1.95
C LEU A 88 3.92 18.26 -1.33
N THR A 89 3.96 18.36 -0.01
CA THR A 89 3.17 19.32 0.76
C THR A 89 4.05 20.41 1.36
N ARG A 90 3.52 21.63 1.44
CA ARG A 90 4.17 22.74 2.13
C ARG A 90 3.38 23.11 3.38
N PRO A 91 3.99 23.02 4.58
CA PRO A 91 3.32 23.43 5.81
C PRO A 91 3.12 24.95 5.83
N ARG A 92 1.90 25.38 6.17
CA ARG A 92 1.52 26.79 6.35
C ARG A 92 1.10 27.04 7.80
N ASN A 93 1.42 28.22 8.34
CA ASN A 93 1.22 28.49 9.78
C ASN A 93 -0.23 28.83 10.18
N TRP A 94 -1.04 29.34 9.24
CA TRP A 94 -2.37 29.89 9.54
C TRP A 94 -3.51 29.19 8.79
N TRP A 95 -3.21 28.15 8.00
CA TRP A 95 -4.20 27.41 7.22
C TRP A 95 -3.73 25.96 6.95
N PHE A 96 -4.59 25.16 6.30
CA PHE A 96 -4.24 23.81 5.83
C PHE A 96 -2.98 23.81 4.95
N ASP A 97 -2.28 22.68 4.97
CA ASP A 97 -1.10 22.44 4.13
C ASP A 97 -1.44 22.63 2.65
N GLU A 98 -0.49 23.17 1.90
CA GLU A 98 -0.63 23.42 0.46
C GLU A 98 0.00 22.26 -0.31
N ASP A 99 -0.80 21.55 -1.10
CA ASP A 99 -0.34 20.51 -2.02
C ASP A 99 0.38 21.19 -3.21
N ILE A 100 1.70 21.01 -3.30
CA ILE A 100 2.52 21.60 -4.35
C ILE A 100 2.44 20.76 -5.62
N ALA A 101 2.66 19.45 -5.49
CA ALA A 101 2.70 18.52 -6.61
C ALA A 101 2.50 17.07 -6.15
N GLU A 102 1.87 16.28 -7.02
CA GLU A 102 1.68 14.83 -6.84
C GLU A 102 2.12 14.04 -8.09
N PRO A 103 3.41 14.07 -8.47
CA PRO A 103 3.84 13.38 -9.67
C PRO A 103 3.81 11.86 -9.45
N VAL A 104 3.41 11.13 -10.50
CA VAL A 104 3.37 9.66 -10.51
C VAL A 104 4.26 9.13 -11.61
N ARG A 105 5.27 8.33 -11.24
CA ARG A 105 6.18 7.68 -12.17
C ARG A 105 5.83 6.21 -12.32
N LYS A 106 5.55 5.80 -13.56
CA LYS A 106 5.32 4.41 -13.93
C LYS A 106 6.64 3.75 -14.28
N MET A 107 6.90 2.61 -13.66
CA MET A 107 8.11 1.83 -13.85
C MET A 107 7.71 0.40 -14.18
N ARG A 108 8.55 -0.31 -14.94
CA ARG A 108 8.33 -1.71 -15.29
C ARG A 108 9.62 -2.49 -15.18
N ILE A 109 9.51 -3.73 -14.76
CA ILE A 109 10.60 -4.70 -14.77
C ILE A 109 10.09 -6.00 -15.38
N TYR A 110 10.91 -6.61 -16.22
CA TYR A 110 10.61 -7.89 -16.86
C TYR A 110 11.88 -8.67 -17.17
N TYR A 111 11.75 -9.99 -17.31
CA TYR A 111 12.84 -10.86 -17.70
C TYR A 111 12.84 -11.11 -19.20
N HIS A 112 13.97 -10.87 -19.86
CA HIS A 112 14.14 -11.14 -21.28
C HIS A 112 14.71 -12.55 -21.49
N LEU A 113 13.86 -13.50 -21.90
CA LEU A 113 14.22 -14.93 -21.96
C LEU A 113 15.38 -15.25 -22.92
N LEU A 114 15.41 -14.64 -24.11
CA LEU A 114 16.47 -14.89 -25.10
C LEU A 114 17.85 -14.42 -24.62
N LEU A 115 17.89 -13.21 -24.03
CA LEU A 115 19.12 -12.59 -23.56
C LEU A 115 19.50 -13.03 -22.13
N ARG A 116 18.56 -13.65 -21.41
CA ARG A 116 18.68 -14.03 -20.00
C ARG A 116 19.04 -12.86 -19.09
N ARG A 117 18.47 -11.69 -19.35
CA ARG A 117 18.72 -10.45 -18.60
C ARG A 117 17.42 -9.87 -18.05
N TYR A 118 17.51 -9.21 -16.91
CA TYR A 118 16.44 -8.38 -16.38
C TYR A 118 16.49 -7.02 -17.06
N VAL A 119 15.33 -6.51 -17.48
CA VAL A 119 15.19 -5.20 -18.10
C VAL A 119 14.31 -4.35 -17.19
N VAL A 120 14.81 -3.18 -16.84
CA VAL A 120 14.12 -2.18 -16.02
C VAL A 120 13.88 -0.97 -16.89
N GLU A 121 12.64 -0.49 -16.91
CA GLU A 121 12.29 0.75 -17.59
C GLU A 121 11.63 1.71 -16.63
N SER A 122 12.11 2.95 -16.66
CA SER A 122 11.70 4.01 -15.77
C SER A 122 11.52 5.30 -16.56
N GLY A 123 10.33 5.48 -17.14
CA GLY A 123 10.03 6.58 -18.06
C GLY A 123 10.85 6.48 -19.35
N TYR A 124 11.85 7.34 -19.50
CA TYR A 124 12.70 7.44 -20.70
C TYR A 124 13.99 6.61 -20.61
N THR A 125 14.28 6.02 -19.45
CA THR A 125 15.51 5.28 -19.21
C THR A 125 15.22 3.79 -19.19
N THR A 126 15.94 3.02 -20.02
CA THR A 126 15.94 1.56 -20.01
C THR A 126 17.31 1.06 -19.62
N GLN A 127 17.38 0.22 -18.58
CA GLN A 127 18.61 -0.38 -18.09
C GLN A 127 18.46 -1.89 -18.05
N THR A 128 19.57 -2.62 -18.17
CA THR A 128 19.54 -4.09 -18.11
C THR A 128 20.54 -4.63 -17.10
N ALA A 129 20.11 -5.59 -16.30
CA ALA A 129 20.88 -6.20 -15.24
C ALA A 129 21.03 -7.72 -15.45
N ALA A 130 22.09 -8.30 -14.90
CA ALA A 130 22.33 -9.74 -14.99
C ALA A 130 21.61 -10.51 -13.87
N THR A 131 21.48 -9.89 -12.70
CA THR A 131 20.82 -10.49 -11.52
C THR A 131 19.55 -9.72 -11.15
N LEU A 132 18.66 -10.38 -10.41
CA LEU A 132 17.43 -9.76 -9.93
C LEU A 132 17.73 -8.64 -8.93
N ASP A 133 18.64 -8.87 -7.98
CA ASP A 133 19.01 -7.88 -6.96
C ASP A 133 19.57 -6.60 -7.59
N GLU A 134 20.40 -6.73 -8.62
CA GLU A 134 20.92 -5.58 -9.38
C GLU A 134 19.78 -4.84 -10.09
N ALA A 135 18.84 -5.57 -10.69
CA ALA A 135 17.67 -4.97 -11.33
C ALA A 135 16.79 -4.21 -10.32
N LEU A 136 16.57 -4.78 -9.13
CA LEU A 136 15.79 -4.14 -8.06
C LEU A 136 16.52 -2.92 -7.49
N ALA A 137 17.84 -2.96 -7.35
CA ALA A 137 18.63 -1.79 -6.97
C ALA A 137 18.55 -0.66 -8.01
N LEU A 138 18.55 -0.98 -9.31
CA LEU A 138 18.34 0.00 -10.37
C LEU A 138 16.91 0.54 -10.40
N LEU A 139 15.92 -0.29 -10.08
CA LEU A 139 14.51 0.10 -9.98
C LEU A 139 14.26 1.02 -8.77
N GLY A 140 14.91 0.74 -7.63
CA GLY A 140 14.78 1.51 -6.40
C GLY A 140 15.50 2.87 -6.42
N ARG A 141 16.46 3.05 -7.33
CA ARG A 141 17.21 4.29 -7.48
C ARG A 141 16.45 5.29 -8.35
N VAL A 142 16.10 6.41 -7.75
CA VAL A 142 15.41 7.52 -8.41
C VAL A 142 16.31 8.74 -8.30
N GLU A 143 16.75 9.27 -9.43
CA GLU A 143 17.62 10.44 -9.49
C GLU A 143 16.93 11.54 -10.30
N ASN A 144 17.09 12.79 -9.82
CA ASN A 144 16.67 14.02 -10.46
C ASN A 144 15.23 13.96 -11.02
N TRP A 145 14.31 13.40 -10.25
CA TRP A 145 12.92 13.33 -10.66
C TRP A 145 12.20 14.64 -10.33
N GLN A 146 11.77 15.35 -11.38
CA GLN A 146 11.05 16.63 -11.30
C GLN A 146 9.53 16.44 -11.30
#